data_AF-A0A917U115-F1
#
_entry.id   AF-A0A917U115-F1
#
_cell.length_a   1.000
_cell.length_b   1.000
_cell.length_c   1.000
_cell.angle_alpha   90.00
_cell.angle_beta   90.00
_cell.angle_gamma   90.00
#
_symmetry.space_group_name_H-M   'P 1'
#
loop_
_entity.id
_entity.type
_entity.pdbx_description
1 polymer ?
#
loop_
_entity_poly.entity_id
_entity_poly.type
_entity_poly.pdbx_seq_one_letter_code
_entity_poly.pdbx_strand_id
1 'polypeptide(L)'
;MEFDYGSPAAIRAARQAIRAEAARWDDAGERMTAVRAATAGLGLSPLGFAVADVPDTGQWRVYEEMRAHLAGLFGDAAAEFHGIAAALRACAERYSAADLGAVADLAAVWGD
;
A
#
# COMPACT_ATOMS: atom_id res chain seq x y z
N MET A 1 21.28 29.27 -11.31
CA MET A 1 21.04 28.99 -9.88
C MET A 1 21.21 27.49 -9.72
N GLU A 2 22.34 27.07 -9.17
CA GLU A 2 22.66 25.66 -8.94
C GLU A 2 21.90 25.21 -7.69
N PHE A 3 21.06 24.20 -7.82
CA PHE A 3 20.24 23.71 -6.71
C PHE A 3 21.10 22.77 -5.86
N ASP A 4 21.37 23.16 -4.61
CA ASP A 4 22.14 22.32 -3.70
C ASP A 4 21.25 21.21 -3.11
N TYR A 5 21.30 20.05 -3.76
CA TYR A 5 20.61 18.83 -3.34
C TYR A 5 21.11 18.28 -2.00
N GLY A 6 22.32 18.66 -1.56
CA GLY A 6 22.88 18.29 -0.26
C GLY A 6 22.46 19.21 0.88
N SER A 7 21.75 20.31 0.59
CA SER A 7 21.35 21.25 1.64
C SER A 7 20.40 20.59 2.65
N PRO A 8 20.49 20.91 3.96
CA PRO A 8 19.58 20.37 4.97
C PRO A 8 18.10 20.62 4.67
N ALA A 9 17.78 21.70 3.93
CA ALA A 9 16.44 22.01 3.49
C ALA A 9 15.96 21.06 2.37
N ALA A 10 16.80 20.79 1.36
CA ALA A 10 16.49 19.85 0.28
C ALA A 10 16.28 18.43 0.82
N ILE A 11 17.13 17.99 1.74
CA ILE A 11 17.03 16.68 2.42
C ILE A 11 15.71 16.56 3.19
N ARG A 12 15.35 17.57 3.98
CA ARG A 12 14.07 17.58 4.71
C ARG A 12 12.87 17.54 3.76
N ALA A 13 12.93 18.30 2.66
CA ALA A 13 11.88 18.31 1.65
C ALA A 13 11.74 16.95 0.98
N ALA A 14 12.85 16.31 0.58
CA ALA A 14 12.86 14.97 0.00
C ALA A 14 12.27 13.94 0.98
N ARG A 15 12.66 13.97 2.26
CA ARG A 15 12.11 13.09 3.29
C ARG A 15 10.60 13.28 3.47
N GLN A 16 10.13 14.53 3.49
CA GLN A 16 8.72 14.83 3.61
C GLN A 16 7.94 14.37 2.39
N ALA A 17 8.50 14.52 1.18
CA ALA A 17 7.90 14.03 -0.05
C ALA A 17 7.77 12.50 -0.03
N ILE A 18 8.82 11.76 0.36
CA ILE A 18 8.77 10.30 0.49
C ILE A 18 7.72 9.85 1.50
N ARG A 19 7.63 10.52 2.67
CA ARG A 19 6.59 10.21 3.67
C ARG A 19 5.18 10.52 3.18
N ALA A 20 5.01 11.62 2.44
CA ALA A 20 3.72 11.98 1.85
C ALA A 20 3.30 10.97 0.79
N GLU A 21 4.24 10.49 -0.03
CA GLU A 21 3.98 9.45 -1.01
C GLU A 21 3.64 8.12 -0.34
N ALA A 22 4.38 7.72 0.71
CA ALA A 22 4.07 6.55 1.51
C ALA A 22 2.63 6.57 2.06
N ALA A 23 2.17 7.74 2.53
CA ALA A 23 0.80 7.89 3.02
C ALA A 23 -0.26 7.67 1.94
N ARG A 24 0.01 8.07 0.67
CA ARG A 24 -0.91 7.83 -0.45
C ARG A 24 -1.04 6.35 -0.78
N TRP A 25 0.09 5.63 -0.77
CA TRP A 25 0.10 4.19 -0.98
C TRP A 25 -0.64 3.46 0.14
N ASP A 26 -0.47 3.89 1.39
CA ASP A 26 -1.18 3.31 2.52
C ASP A 26 -2.70 3.54 2.41
N ASP A 27 -3.13 4.75 2.05
CA ASP A 27 -4.53 5.09 1.79
C ASP A 27 -5.12 4.33 0.59
N ALA A 28 -4.31 4.01 -0.43
CA ALA A 28 -4.72 3.10 -1.50
C ALA A 28 -4.91 1.67 -0.99
N GLY A 29 -4.03 1.19 -0.11
CA GLY A 29 -4.14 -0.10 0.58
C GLY A 29 -5.40 -0.21 1.42
N GLU A 30 -5.73 0.81 2.22
CA GLU A 30 -6.96 0.87 3.02
C GLU A 30 -8.22 0.82 2.14
N ARG A 31 -8.24 1.60 1.06
CA ARG A 31 -9.35 1.57 0.10
C ARG A 31 -9.52 0.20 -0.53
N MET A 32 -8.42 -0.47 -0.88
CA MET A 32 -8.49 -1.82 -1.44
C MET A 32 -8.91 -2.87 -0.41
N THR A 33 -8.49 -2.73 0.85
CA THR A 33 -8.98 -3.54 1.97
C THR A 33 -10.50 -3.41 2.13
N ALA A 34 -11.04 -2.20 2.00
CA ALA A 34 -12.48 -1.98 2.01
C ALA A 34 -13.18 -2.64 0.81
N VAL A 35 -12.62 -2.56 -0.40
CA VAL A 35 -13.16 -3.23 -1.60
C VAL A 35 -13.15 -4.74 -1.44
N ARG A 36 -12.07 -5.31 -0.90
CA ARG A 36 -12.00 -6.73 -0.54
C ARG A 36 -13.10 -7.11 0.44
N ALA A 37 -13.26 -6.35 1.52
CA ALA A 37 -14.26 -6.64 2.55
C ALA A 37 -15.68 -6.59 1.97
N ALA A 38 -15.98 -5.59 1.14
CA ALA A 38 -17.26 -5.48 0.45
C ALA A 38 -17.50 -6.71 -0.46
N THR A 39 -16.51 -7.08 -1.27
CA THR A 39 -16.60 -8.26 -2.18
C THR A 39 -16.75 -9.57 -1.40
N ALA A 40 -16.03 -9.71 -0.29
CA ALA A 40 -16.15 -10.83 0.62
C ALA A 40 -17.53 -10.90 1.30
N GLY A 41 -18.22 -9.76 1.44
CA GLY A 41 -19.58 -9.66 1.97
C GLY A 41 -20.68 -10.03 0.98
N LEU A 42 -20.40 -10.10 -0.33
CA LEU A 42 -21.39 -10.43 -1.37
C LEU A 42 -21.72 -11.94 -1.46
N GLY A 43 -21.52 -12.71 -0.38
CA GLY A 43 -21.85 -14.14 -0.39
C GLY A 43 -23.37 -14.35 -0.55
N LEU A 44 -23.80 -15.19 -1.49
CA LEU A 44 -25.21 -15.24 -1.90
C LEU A 44 -26.06 -16.45 -1.49
N SER A 45 -25.63 -17.52 -0.86
CA SER A 45 -26.42 -18.76 -0.69
C SER A 45 -26.94 -19.40 -2.01
N PRO A 46 -27.03 -20.74 -2.07
CA PRO A 46 -27.59 -21.42 -3.25
C PRO A 46 -29.01 -20.97 -3.62
N LEU A 47 -29.84 -20.62 -2.62
CA LEU A 47 -31.23 -20.21 -2.83
C LEU A 47 -31.35 -18.89 -3.60
N GLY A 48 -30.33 -18.03 -3.59
CA GLY A 48 -30.29 -16.81 -4.40
C GLY A 48 -30.21 -17.07 -5.91
N PHE A 49 -29.89 -18.31 -6.31
CA PHE A 49 -29.80 -18.76 -7.70
C PHE A 49 -30.93 -19.71 -8.08
N ALA A 50 -31.83 -20.04 -7.15
CA ALA A 50 -32.94 -20.94 -7.41
C ALA A 50 -34.02 -20.23 -8.25
N VAL A 51 -34.30 -20.76 -9.42
CA VAL A 51 -35.44 -20.35 -10.27
C VAL A 51 -36.37 -21.56 -10.42
N ALA A 52 -37.67 -21.35 -10.20
CA ALA A 52 -38.66 -22.41 -10.34
C ALA A 52 -38.60 -23.03 -11.75
N ASP A 53 -38.69 -24.35 -11.82
CA ASP A 53 -38.67 -25.15 -13.07
C ASP A 53 -37.37 -25.05 -13.90
N VAL A 54 -36.30 -24.45 -13.35
CA VAL A 54 -34.96 -24.44 -13.97
C VAL A 54 -34.05 -25.42 -13.22
N PRO A 55 -33.44 -26.40 -13.91
CA PRO A 55 -32.45 -27.29 -13.29
C PRO A 55 -31.26 -26.50 -12.74
N ASP A 56 -30.71 -26.91 -11.60
CA ASP A 56 -29.47 -26.34 -11.08
C ASP A 56 -28.34 -26.56 -12.10
N THR A 57 -27.84 -25.48 -12.68
CA THR A 57 -26.73 -25.52 -13.64
C THR A 57 -25.38 -25.19 -12.98
N GLY A 58 -25.30 -25.15 -11.64
CA GLY A 58 -24.08 -24.89 -10.89
C GLY A 58 -23.68 -23.40 -10.83
N GLN A 59 -24.57 -22.48 -11.19
CA GLN A 59 -24.30 -21.03 -11.25
C GLN A 59 -23.81 -20.47 -9.91
N TRP A 60 -24.38 -20.95 -8.80
CA TRP A 60 -23.95 -20.60 -7.45
C TRP A 60 -22.46 -20.88 -7.22
N ARG A 61 -21.97 -22.05 -7.65
CA ARG A 61 -20.56 -22.43 -7.46
C ARG A 61 -19.63 -21.52 -8.26
N VAL A 62 -19.97 -21.25 -9.52
CA VAL A 62 -19.19 -20.35 -10.38
C VAL A 62 -19.16 -18.94 -9.79
N TYR A 63 -20.29 -18.45 -9.30
CA TYR A 63 -20.37 -17.16 -8.60
C TYR A 63 -19.46 -17.13 -7.37
N GLU A 64 -19.54 -18.16 -6.51
CA GLU A 64 -18.76 -18.23 -5.29
C GLU A 64 -17.25 -18.32 -5.57
N GLU A 65 -16.85 -19.11 -6.57
CA GLU A 65 -15.46 -19.19 -7.04
C GLU A 65 -14.96 -17.83 -7.54
N MET A 66 -15.73 -17.12 -8.37
CA MET A 66 -15.38 -15.79 -8.86
C MET A 66 -15.29 -14.77 -7.72
N ARG A 67 -16.26 -14.79 -6.80
CA ARG A 67 -16.30 -13.90 -5.63
C ARG A 67 -15.07 -14.11 -4.75
N ALA A 68 -14.73 -15.37 -4.45
CA ALA A 68 -13.56 -15.72 -3.67
C ALA A 68 -12.26 -15.31 -4.37
N HIS A 69 -12.18 -15.52 -5.69
CA HIS A 69 -11.02 -15.12 -6.48
C HIS A 69 -10.82 -13.59 -6.47
N LEU A 70 -11.88 -12.81 -6.69
CA LEU A 70 -11.82 -11.34 -6.63
C LEU A 70 -11.43 -10.84 -5.23
N ALA A 71 -12.01 -11.42 -4.17
CA ALA A 71 -11.65 -11.07 -2.80
C ALA A 71 -10.16 -11.38 -2.48
N GLY A 72 -9.62 -12.46 -3.08
CA GLY A 72 -8.19 -12.78 -3.03
C GLY A 72 -7.35 -11.71 -3.73
N LEU A 73 -7.65 -11.42 -5.00
CA LEU A 73 -6.95 -10.40 -5.79
C LEU A 73 -6.91 -9.03 -5.11
N PHE A 74 -8.03 -8.59 -4.53
CA PHE A 74 -8.08 -7.33 -3.80
C PHE A 74 -7.26 -7.39 -2.50
N GLY A 75 -7.16 -8.55 -1.86
CA GLY A 75 -6.28 -8.75 -0.71
C GLY A 75 -4.81 -8.61 -1.07
N ASP A 76 -4.40 -9.24 -2.17
CA ASP A 76 -3.02 -9.17 -2.66
C ASP A 76 -2.66 -7.73 -3.04
N ALA A 77 -3.53 -7.03 -3.77
CA ALA A 77 -3.34 -5.63 -4.13
C ALA A 77 -3.24 -4.71 -2.90
N ALA A 78 -4.07 -4.92 -1.87
CA ALA A 78 -3.98 -4.18 -0.61
C ALA A 78 -2.62 -4.41 0.07
N ALA A 79 -2.17 -5.67 0.15
CA ALA A 79 -0.88 -6.03 0.74
C ALA A 79 0.30 -5.39 -0.02
N GLU A 80 0.25 -5.36 -1.36
CA GLU A 80 1.26 -4.69 -2.18
C GLU A 80 1.32 -3.18 -1.89
N PHE A 81 0.18 -2.50 -1.82
CA PHE A 81 0.14 -1.06 -1.52
C PHE A 81 0.69 -0.73 -0.13
N HIS A 82 0.31 -1.50 0.90
CA HIS A 82 0.90 -1.34 2.24
C HIS A 82 2.40 -1.68 2.25
N GLY A 83 2.83 -2.67 1.46
CA GLY A 83 4.24 -3.01 1.28
C GLY A 83 5.06 -1.86 0.69
N ILE A 84 4.54 -1.20 -0.35
CA ILE A 84 5.16 -0.01 -0.95
C ILE A 84 5.23 1.13 0.07
N ALA A 85 4.13 1.39 0.81
CA ALA A 85 4.10 2.40 1.86
C ALA A 85 5.16 2.14 2.95
N ALA A 86 5.28 0.88 3.40
CA ALA A 86 6.27 0.47 4.38
C ALA A 86 7.71 0.64 3.86
N ALA A 87 7.97 0.27 2.61
CA ALA A 87 9.28 0.44 1.97
C ALA A 87 9.67 1.92 1.88
N LEU A 88 8.75 2.79 1.47
CA LEU A 88 8.97 4.24 1.40
C LEU A 88 9.24 4.85 2.79
N ARG A 89 8.50 4.43 3.82
CA ARG A 89 8.77 4.83 5.21
C ARG A 89 10.18 4.41 5.63
N ALA A 90 10.56 3.16 5.37
CA ALA A 90 11.91 2.67 5.67
C ALA A 90 13.00 3.44 4.92
N CYS A 91 12.77 3.80 3.65
CA CYS A 91 13.67 4.67 2.88
C CYS A 91 13.80 6.05 3.52
N ALA A 92 12.71 6.68 3.94
CA ALA A 92 12.74 7.99 4.61
C ALA A 92 13.53 7.97 5.93
N GLU A 93 13.41 6.90 6.71
CA GLU A 93 14.17 6.74 7.96
C GLU A 93 15.67 6.48 7.69
N ARG A 94 15.99 5.63 6.71
CA ARG A 94 17.40 5.38 6.31
C ARG A 94 18.08 6.64 5.79
N TYR A 95 17.35 7.45 5.02
CA TYR A 95 17.85 8.76 4.56
C TYR A 95 18.20 9.65 5.76
N SER A 96 17.34 9.67 6.78
CA SER A 96 17.59 10.42 8.02
C SER A 96 18.83 9.93 8.78
N ALA A 97 19.07 8.62 8.82
CA ALA A 97 20.22 8.04 9.53
C ALA A 97 21.55 8.28 8.81
N ALA A 98 21.57 8.15 7.48
CA ALA A 98 22.76 8.39 6.66
C ALA A 98 23.21 9.85 6.73
N ASP A 99 22.27 10.80 6.65
CA ASP A 99 22.61 12.22 6.70
C ASP A 99 22.99 12.70 8.10
N LEU A 100 22.35 12.17 9.16
CA LEU A 100 22.79 12.44 10.54
C LEU A 100 24.20 11.91 10.79
N GLY A 101 24.54 10.75 10.24
CA GLY A 101 25.90 10.19 10.28
C GLY A 101 26.90 11.08 9.55
N ALA A 102 26.60 11.48 8.31
CA ALA A 102 27.49 12.34 7.52
C ALA A 102 27.71 13.72 8.17
N VAL A 103 26.67 14.31 8.77
CA VAL A 103 26.80 15.57 9.52
C VAL A 103 27.62 15.39 10.80
N ALA A 104 27.46 14.28 11.51
CA ALA A 104 28.26 13.97 12.70
C ALA A 104 29.75 13.75 12.33
N ASP A 105 30.02 13.02 11.25
CA ASP A 105 31.38 12.79 10.74
C ASP A 105 32.03 14.11 10.27
N LEU A 106 31.28 14.97 9.56
CA LEU A 106 31.76 16.29 9.16
C LEU A 106 32.05 17.19 10.36
N ALA A 107 31.18 17.19 11.39
CA ALA A 107 31.43 17.93 12.62
C ALA A 107 32.65 17.40 13.39
N ALA A 108 32.92 16.09 13.36
CA ALA A 108 34.09 15.49 13.99
C ALA A 108 35.40 15.82 13.25
N VAL A 109 35.35 16.02 11.92
CA VAL A 109 36.53 16.36 11.11
C VAL A 109 36.81 17.86 11.06
N TRP A 110 35.79 18.72 11.15
CA TRP A 110 35.89 20.17 10.94
C TRP A 110 35.49 21.02 12.16
N GLY A 111 35.19 20.40 13.31
CA GLY A 111 34.68 21.06 14.52
C GLY A 111 35.71 21.29 15.63
N ASP A 112 36.96 21.65 15.28
CA ASP A 112 37.91 22.31 16.19
C ASP A 112 37.80 23.84 16.04
#